data_AF-A0A0K1L7K4-F1
#
_entry.id   AF-A0A0K1L7K4-F1
#
_cell.length_a   1.000
_cell.length_b   1.000
_cell.length_c   1.000
_cell.angle_alpha   90.00
_cell.angle_beta   90.00
_cell.angle_gamma   90.00
#
_symmetry.space_group_name_H-M   'P 1'
#
loop_
_entity.id
_entity.type
_entity.pdbx_description
1 polymer ?
#
loop_
_entity_poly.entity_id
_entity_poly.type
_entity_poly.pdbx_seq_one_letter_code
_entity_poly.pdbx_strand_id
1 'polypeptide(L)'
;PRQGADLQYRMDLTFEEAIFGKDTKISYDREAVCHTCHGSGAKPGTSPVTCHKCHGTGYIQVQRNTAFGTMMTRQACDVCGGTGKEIKEKCPTCHGSGHEQERHTIDVKVPAGVEDGQQMRLQQAGEAGTNGGPYGDLYIVFRVAPSKKYQRDGAEIYLTIPLSFAQAALGDEIKVDTVHGPVELKIPAGTQ
;
A
#
# COMPACT_ATOMS: atom_id res chain seq x y z
N PRO A 1 -0.29 -22.28 4.68
CA PRO A 1 -0.50 -21.12 3.78
C PRO A 1 -0.11 -19.85 4.54
N ARG A 2 0.59 -18.91 3.91
CA ARG A 2 1.00 -17.64 4.55
C ARG A 2 0.62 -16.49 3.62
N GLN A 3 0.00 -15.47 4.19
CA GLN A 3 -0.38 -14.26 3.46
C GLN A 3 0.86 -13.56 2.89
N GLY A 4 0.71 -12.93 1.73
CA GLY A 4 1.74 -12.10 1.14
C GLY A 4 2.06 -10.88 2.01
N ALA A 5 3.17 -10.21 1.72
CA ALA A 5 3.52 -8.99 2.42
C ALA A 5 2.58 -7.85 2.02
N ASP A 6 2.29 -6.98 2.99
CA ASP A 6 1.58 -5.75 2.72
C ASP A 6 2.52 -4.74 2.03
N LEU A 7 1.95 -3.93 1.15
CA LEU A 7 2.65 -2.86 0.46
C LEU A 7 2.21 -1.49 0.99
N GLN A 8 3.08 -0.50 0.84
CA GLN A 8 2.78 0.88 1.17
C GLN A 8 3.03 1.78 -0.05
N TYR A 9 2.02 2.56 -0.44
CA TYR A 9 2.11 3.53 -1.53
C TYR A 9 1.91 4.94 -0.98
N ARG A 10 2.81 5.86 -1.30
CA ARG A 10 2.65 7.27 -0.93
C ARG A 10 1.94 8.01 -2.06
N MET A 11 0.80 8.61 -1.77
CA MET A 11 0.05 9.43 -2.71
C MET A 11 0.16 10.90 -2.31
N ASP A 12 0.84 11.68 -3.12
CA ASP A 12 0.91 13.13 -2.94
C ASP A 12 -0.37 13.79 -3.49
N LEU A 13 -1.01 14.61 -2.68
CA LEU A 13 -2.26 15.33 -2.98
C LEU A 13 -2.05 16.83 -2.84
N THR A 14 -2.74 17.61 -3.68
CA THR A 14 -2.88 19.04 -3.40
C THR A 14 -3.85 19.28 -2.25
N PHE A 15 -3.80 20.49 -1.69
CA PHE A 15 -4.72 20.90 -0.62
C PHE A 15 -6.19 20.77 -1.05
N GLU A 16 -6.50 21.17 -2.28
CA GLU A 16 -7.84 21.11 -2.85
C GLU A 16 -8.27 19.65 -3.10
N GLU A 17 -7.38 18.81 -3.62
CA GLU A 17 -7.65 17.38 -3.83
C GLU A 17 -7.95 16.65 -2.50
N ALA A 18 -7.27 17.05 -1.42
CA ALA A 18 -7.54 16.51 -0.10
C ALA A 18 -8.91 16.95 0.45
N ILE A 19 -9.38 18.16 0.12
CA ILE A 19 -10.69 18.67 0.54
C ILE A 19 -11.82 18.00 -0.25
N PHE A 20 -11.72 17.99 -1.57
CA PHE A 20 -12.81 17.56 -2.45
C PHE A 20 -12.82 16.06 -2.74
N GLY A 21 -11.70 15.39 -2.49
CA GLY A 21 -11.47 14.04 -2.98
C GLY A 21 -11.06 14.02 -4.44
N LYS A 22 -10.61 12.86 -4.90
CA LYS A 22 -10.07 12.66 -6.25
C LYS A 22 -10.22 11.21 -6.65
N ASP A 23 -10.68 10.96 -7.86
CA ASP A 23 -10.59 9.65 -8.50
C ASP A 23 -9.32 9.62 -9.35
N THR A 24 -8.43 8.65 -9.09
CA THR A 24 -7.16 8.53 -9.81
C THR A 24 -6.72 7.09 -9.96
N LYS A 25 -5.82 6.82 -10.91
CA LYS A 25 -5.21 5.50 -11.08
C LYS A 25 -3.80 5.52 -10.52
N ILE A 26 -3.46 4.50 -9.74
CA ILE A 26 -2.08 4.27 -9.31
C ILE A 26 -1.54 3.01 -9.97
N SER A 27 -0.26 3.04 -10.32
CA SER A 27 0.47 1.87 -10.81
C SER A 27 1.68 1.61 -9.90
N TYR A 28 1.88 0.34 -9.55
CA TYR A 28 3.01 -0.12 -8.73
C TYR A 28 3.38 -1.54 -9.14
N ASP A 29 4.62 -1.93 -8.84
CA ASP A 29 5.10 -3.29 -9.07
C ASP A 29 4.84 -4.14 -7.83
N ARG A 30 4.41 -5.38 -8.04
CA ARG A 30 4.18 -6.40 -6.99
C ARG A 30 4.55 -7.79 -7.51
N GLU A 31 4.92 -8.69 -6.61
CA GLU A 31 4.88 -10.12 -6.83
C GLU A 31 3.43 -10.60 -6.95
N ALA A 32 3.10 -11.09 -8.13
CA ALA A 32 1.86 -11.78 -8.42
C ALA A 32 2.08 -13.29 -8.50
N VAL A 33 0.99 -14.05 -8.43
CA VAL A 33 1.00 -15.47 -8.75
C VAL A 33 1.32 -15.64 -10.23
N CYS A 34 2.34 -16.44 -10.55
CA CYS A 34 2.81 -16.60 -11.92
C CYS A 34 1.68 -17.04 -12.86
N HIS A 35 1.40 -16.25 -13.90
CA HIS A 35 0.32 -16.51 -14.85
C HIS A 35 0.50 -17.83 -15.62
N THR A 36 1.74 -18.28 -15.83
CA THR A 36 2.04 -19.50 -16.60
C THR A 36 1.78 -20.78 -15.81
N CYS A 37 2.09 -20.80 -14.50
CA CYS A 37 2.02 -22.01 -13.67
C CYS A 37 0.99 -21.95 -12.54
N HIS A 38 0.29 -20.82 -12.41
CA HIS A 38 -0.71 -20.55 -11.37
C HIS A 38 -0.21 -20.85 -9.95
N GLY A 39 1.06 -20.49 -9.66
CA GLY A 39 1.67 -20.66 -8.34
C GLY A 39 2.24 -22.06 -8.06
N SER A 40 2.14 -23.00 -9.00
CA SER A 40 2.71 -24.35 -8.81
C SER A 40 4.23 -24.39 -8.92
N GLY A 41 4.84 -23.40 -9.58
CA GLY A 41 6.27 -23.35 -9.90
C GLY A 41 6.71 -24.38 -10.95
N ALA A 42 5.83 -25.30 -11.36
CA ALA A 42 6.11 -26.33 -12.35
C ALA A 42 5.78 -25.86 -13.77
N LYS A 43 6.45 -26.45 -14.76
CA LYS A 43 6.14 -26.22 -16.17
C LYS A 43 4.70 -26.69 -16.48
N PRO A 44 3.93 -25.96 -17.30
CA PRO A 44 2.59 -26.38 -17.71
C PRO A 44 2.57 -27.83 -18.23
N GLY A 45 1.61 -28.62 -17.76
CA GLY A 45 1.51 -30.05 -18.08
C GLY A 45 2.34 -30.98 -17.18
N THR A 46 3.19 -30.42 -16.31
CA THR A 46 3.89 -31.18 -15.26
C THR A 46 3.32 -30.83 -13.89
N SER A 47 3.52 -31.71 -12.91
CA SER A 47 3.07 -31.50 -11.54
C SER A 47 4.24 -31.59 -10.56
N PRO A 48 4.23 -30.79 -9.48
CA PRO A 48 5.17 -30.96 -8.39
C PRO A 48 4.95 -32.32 -7.73
N VAL A 49 6.03 -33.07 -7.52
CA VAL A 49 5.98 -34.35 -6.82
C VAL A 49 6.28 -34.15 -5.34
N THR A 50 5.79 -35.03 -4.48
CA THR A 50 6.15 -35.00 -3.05
C THR A 50 7.67 -35.15 -2.90
N CYS A 51 8.30 -34.26 -2.12
CA CYS A 51 9.74 -34.28 -1.95
C CYS A 51 10.18 -35.62 -1.34
N HIS A 52 11.14 -36.29 -1.99
CA HIS A 52 11.63 -37.60 -1.59
C HIS A 52 12.37 -37.59 -0.25
N LYS A 53 12.96 -36.45 0.15
CA LYS A 53 13.79 -36.32 1.35
C LYS A 53 13.01 -35.94 2.61
N CYS A 54 12.04 -35.03 2.49
CA CYS A 54 11.20 -34.61 3.62
C CYS A 54 9.81 -35.26 3.62
N HIS A 55 9.49 -36.10 2.61
CA HIS A 55 8.20 -36.76 2.45
C HIS A 55 6.99 -35.81 2.54
N GLY A 56 7.12 -34.60 1.99
CA GLY A 56 6.05 -33.60 2.00
C GLY A 56 6.05 -32.66 3.20
N THR A 57 6.90 -32.88 4.21
CA THR A 57 6.88 -32.06 5.44
C THR A 57 7.57 -30.70 5.27
N GLY A 58 8.41 -30.52 4.25
CA GLY A 58 9.16 -29.28 3.99
C GLY A 58 10.37 -29.06 4.91
N TYR A 59 10.48 -29.79 6.02
CA TYR A 59 11.56 -29.64 7.01
C TYR A 59 12.19 -30.99 7.33
N ILE A 60 13.47 -30.97 7.68
CA ILE A 60 14.20 -32.14 8.16
C ILE A 60 14.71 -31.87 9.59
N GLN A 61 14.69 -32.90 10.43
CA GLN A 61 15.30 -32.82 11.76
C GLN A 61 16.80 -33.08 11.61
N VAL A 62 17.61 -32.13 12.07
CA VAL A 62 19.06 -32.26 12.11
C VAL A 62 19.49 -32.34 13.56
N GLN A 63 20.10 -33.47 13.92
CA GLN A 63 20.72 -33.65 15.23
C GLN A 63 22.10 -33.00 15.20
N ARG A 64 22.32 -32.00 16.06
CA ARG A 64 23.63 -31.37 16.24
C ARG A 64 24.15 -31.70 17.64
N ASN A 65 25.35 -32.26 17.70
CA ASN A 65 26.05 -32.49 18.95
C ASN A 65 26.68 -31.16 19.40
N THR A 66 26.29 -30.69 20.57
CA THR A 66 26.85 -29.50 21.23
C THR A 66 27.55 -29.91 22.52
N ALA A 67 28.37 -29.01 23.09
CA ALA A 67 29.08 -29.28 24.34
C ALA A 67 28.16 -29.62 25.53
N PHE A 68 26.86 -29.26 25.44
CA PHE A 68 25.84 -29.52 26.47
C PHE A 68 24.91 -30.70 26.14
N GLY A 69 25.22 -31.49 25.10
CA GLY A 69 24.43 -32.64 24.67
C GLY A 69 23.94 -32.56 23.22
N THR A 70 23.08 -33.49 22.83
CA THR A 70 22.50 -33.55 21.49
C THR A 70 21.28 -32.63 21.38
N MET A 71 21.35 -31.61 20.54
CA MET A 71 20.24 -30.70 20.24
C MET A 71 19.61 -31.07 18.89
N MET A 72 18.31 -31.30 18.86
CA MET A 72 17.54 -31.52 17.63
C MET A 72 16.99 -30.17 17.14
N THR A 73 17.40 -29.74 15.95
CA THR A 73 16.86 -28.53 15.31
C THR A 73 16.09 -28.89 14.05
N ARG A 74 15.01 -28.15 13.77
CA ARG A 74 14.28 -28.26 12.50
C ARG A 74 14.90 -27.30 11.50
N GLN A 75 15.33 -27.80 10.37
CA GLN A 75 15.87 -27.02 9.27
C GLN A 75 14.99 -27.20 8.03
N ALA A 76 14.85 -26.16 7.19
CA ALA A 76 14.18 -26.30 5.90
C ALA A 76 14.89 -27.38 5.07
N CYS A 77 14.11 -28.24 4.40
CA CYS A 77 14.66 -29.28 3.54
C CYS A 77 15.45 -28.63 2.39
N ASP A 78 16.67 -29.08 2.19
CA ASP A 78 17.61 -28.61 1.16
C ASP A 78 17.13 -28.90 -0.27
N VAL A 79 16.34 -29.95 -0.47
CA VAL A 79 15.81 -30.32 -1.79
C VAL A 79 14.62 -29.44 -2.19
N CYS A 80 13.64 -29.26 -1.30
CA CYS A 80 12.40 -28.54 -1.63
C CYS A 80 12.35 -27.10 -1.10
N GLY A 81 13.40 -26.64 -0.38
CA GLY A 81 13.47 -25.29 0.18
C GLY A 81 12.35 -24.93 1.16
N GLY A 82 11.72 -25.92 1.82
CA GLY A 82 10.58 -25.68 2.70
C GLY A 82 9.19 -25.95 2.09
N THR A 83 9.07 -26.12 0.77
CA THR A 83 7.76 -26.27 0.10
C THR A 83 7.11 -27.66 0.27
N GLY A 84 7.89 -28.67 0.67
CA GLY A 84 7.45 -30.08 0.71
C GLY A 84 7.30 -30.73 -0.67
N LYS A 85 7.48 -29.98 -1.75
CA LYS A 85 7.29 -30.43 -3.13
C LYS A 85 8.57 -30.22 -3.93
N GLU A 86 8.87 -31.18 -4.78
CA GLU A 86 10.00 -31.13 -5.69
C GLU A 86 9.49 -30.90 -7.11
N ILE A 87 10.07 -29.90 -7.77
CA ILE A 87 9.71 -29.50 -9.12
C ILE A 87 10.80 -30.02 -10.06
N LYS A 88 10.50 -31.12 -10.77
CA LYS A 88 11.43 -31.70 -11.76
C LYS A 88 11.61 -30.79 -12.97
N GLU A 89 10.51 -30.28 -13.50
CA GLU A 89 10.50 -29.32 -14.61
C GLU A 89 10.03 -27.96 -14.11
N LYS A 90 10.98 -27.03 -13.93
CA LYS A 90 10.69 -25.67 -13.47
C LYS A 90 9.92 -24.90 -14.53
N CYS A 91 8.99 -24.05 -14.08
CA CYS A 91 8.32 -23.10 -14.94
C CYS A 91 9.36 -22.15 -15.59
N PRO A 92 9.29 -21.90 -16.91
CA PRO A 92 10.26 -21.02 -17.59
C PRO A 92 10.14 -19.55 -17.16
N THR A 93 8.97 -19.13 -16.68
CA THR A 93 8.69 -17.72 -16.33
C THR A 93 9.17 -17.39 -14.92
N CYS A 94 8.74 -18.17 -13.92
CA CYS A 94 9.07 -17.93 -12.51
C CYS A 94 10.26 -18.76 -12.00
N HIS A 95 10.87 -19.60 -12.84
CA HIS A 95 12.04 -20.42 -12.50
C HIS A 95 11.84 -21.31 -11.25
N GLY A 96 10.60 -21.69 -10.96
CA GLY A 96 10.24 -22.54 -9.83
C GLY A 96 9.74 -21.81 -8.58
N SER A 97 9.73 -20.47 -8.53
CA SER A 97 9.24 -19.73 -7.36
C SER A 97 7.71 -19.75 -7.23
N GLY A 98 6.99 -19.86 -8.34
CA GLY A 98 5.54 -19.68 -8.39
C GLY A 98 5.07 -18.22 -8.40
N HIS A 99 6.01 -17.28 -8.33
CA HIS A 99 5.76 -15.84 -8.27
C HIS A 99 6.48 -15.11 -9.41
N GLU A 100 5.90 -14.01 -9.88
CA GLU A 100 6.51 -13.13 -10.88
C GLU A 100 6.23 -11.67 -10.57
N GLN A 101 7.12 -10.78 -11.00
CA GLN A 101 6.93 -9.34 -10.87
C GLN A 101 5.93 -8.87 -11.93
N GLU A 102 4.86 -8.21 -11.48
CA GLU A 102 3.79 -7.66 -12.31
C GLU A 102 3.58 -6.18 -11.98
N ARG A 103 3.43 -5.36 -13.01
CA ARG A 103 2.98 -3.97 -12.86
C ARG A 103 1.46 -3.92 -12.71
N HIS A 104 0.98 -3.75 -11.49
CA HIS A 104 -0.44 -3.67 -11.19
C HIS A 104 -0.95 -2.22 -11.26
N THR A 105 -2.13 -2.00 -11.83
CA THR A 105 -2.79 -0.69 -11.85
C THR A 105 -4.19 -0.80 -11.25
N ILE A 106 -4.52 0.09 -10.31
CA ILE A 106 -5.81 0.11 -9.62
C ILE A 106 -6.41 1.52 -9.60
N ASP A 107 -7.72 1.59 -9.75
CA ASP A 107 -8.51 2.81 -9.54
C ASP A 107 -8.66 3.07 -8.04
N VAL A 108 -8.30 4.27 -7.63
CA VAL A 108 -8.30 4.74 -6.25
C VAL A 108 -9.22 5.94 -6.15
N LYS A 109 -10.23 5.81 -5.29
CA LYS A 109 -11.13 6.90 -4.92
C LYS A 109 -10.69 7.49 -3.59
N VAL A 110 -10.03 8.65 -3.65
CA VAL A 110 -9.64 9.42 -2.47
C VAL A 110 -10.89 10.08 -1.88
N PRO A 111 -11.26 9.78 -0.63
CA PRO A 111 -12.38 10.44 0.03
C PRO A 111 -12.16 11.94 0.18
N ALA A 112 -13.25 12.71 0.21
CA ALA A 112 -13.20 14.11 0.58
C ALA A 112 -12.79 14.26 2.05
N GLY A 113 -12.00 15.29 2.34
CA GLY A 113 -11.57 15.63 3.70
C GLY A 113 -10.42 14.80 4.25
N VAL A 114 -9.65 14.09 3.42
CA VAL A 114 -8.45 13.37 3.91
C VAL A 114 -7.41 14.32 4.51
N GLU A 115 -6.73 13.84 5.54
CA GLU A 115 -5.66 14.56 6.24
C GLU A 115 -4.27 14.00 5.89
N ASP A 116 -3.24 14.81 6.15
CA ASP A 116 -1.85 14.38 5.97
C ASP A 116 -1.53 13.18 6.89
N GLY A 117 -0.92 12.14 6.33
CA GLY A 117 -0.59 10.92 7.04
C GLY A 117 -1.74 9.92 7.21
N GLN A 118 -2.98 10.29 6.84
CA GLN A 118 -4.11 9.37 6.85
C GLN A 118 -3.86 8.20 5.89
N GLN A 119 -4.35 7.02 6.27
CA GLN A 119 -4.14 5.77 5.53
C GLN A 119 -5.44 5.20 5.00
N MET A 120 -5.42 4.75 3.75
CA MET A 120 -6.49 3.98 3.14
C MET A 120 -5.98 2.58 2.79
N ARG A 121 -6.72 1.55 3.20
CA ARG A 121 -6.37 0.15 2.96
C ARG A 121 -7.16 -0.40 1.77
N LEU A 122 -6.43 -0.96 0.81
CA LEU A 122 -6.97 -1.72 -0.31
C LEU A 122 -6.67 -3.20 -0.09
N GLN A 123 -7.72 -4.01 0.01
CA GLN A 123 -7.59 -5.43 0.31
C GLN A 123 -7.02 -6.20 -0.88
N GLN A 124 -6.17 -7.19 -0.62
CA GLN A 124 -5.61 -8.10 -1.64
C GLN A 124 -4.83 -7.40 -2.77
N ALA A 125 -4.37 -6.18 -2.50
CA ALA A 125 -3.59 -5.35 -3.43
C ALA A 125 -2.08 -5.36 -3.11
N GLY A 126 -1.64 -6.07 -2.07
CA GLY A 126 -0.23 -6.27 -1.74
C GLY A 126 0.41 -7.42 -2.52
N GLU A 127 1.44 -8.03 -1.95
CA GLU A 127 2.19 -9.12 -2.57
C GLU A 127 1.41 -10.45 -2.58
N ALA A 128 1.75 -11.36 -3.49
CA ALA A 128 1.17 -12.70 -3.55
C ALA A 128 1.53 -13.53 -2.30
N GLY A 129 0.55 -14.27 -1.78
CA GLY A 129 0.76 -15.19 -0.67
C GLY A 129 1.47 -16.48 -1.07
N THR A 130 2.12 -17.12 -0.10
CA THR A 130 2.89 -18.36 -0.31
C THR A 130 2.07 -19.58 0.08
N ASN A 131 2.28 -20.70 -0.63
CA ASN A 131 1.59 -21.97 -0.40
C ASN A 131 0.05 -21.85 -0.40
N GLY A 132 -0.50 -21.09 -1.37
CA GLY A 132 -1.93 -20.83 -1.48
C GLY A 132 -2.49 -19.87 -0.42
N GLY A 133 -1.62 -19.08 0.22
CA GLY A 133 -2.05 -17.97 1.06
C GLY A 133 -2.64 -16.82 0.24
N PRO A 134 -3.48 -15.97 0.85
CA PRO A 134 -4.05 -14.80 0.17
C PRO A 134 -2.97 -13.74 -0.09
N TYR A 135 -3.31 -12.79 -0.96
CA TYR A 135 -2.50 -11.59 -1.17
C TYR A 135 -2.42 -10.74 0.11
N GLY A 136 -1.32 -10.00 0.26
CA GLY A 136 -1.22 -8.89 1.21
C GLY A 136 -2.18 -7.76 0.85
N ASP A 137 -2.24 -6.74 1.70
CA ASP A 137 -3.00 -5.52 1.47
C ASP A 137 -2.09 -4.37 1.01
N LEU A 138 -2.67 -3.36 0.36
CA LEU A 138 -1.97 -2.13 0.00
C LEU A 138 -2.46 -0.99 0.89
N TYR A 139 -1.54 -0.33 1.58
CA TYR A 139 -1.80 0.87 2.37
C TYR A 139 -1.38 2.11 1.59
N ILE A 140 -2.35 2.92 1.19
CA ILE A 140 -2.11 4.23 0.60
C ILE A 140 -1.99 5.24 1.73
N VAL A 141 -0.83 5.87 1.85
CA VAL A 141 -0.60 6.97 2.80
C VAL A 141 -0.68 8.28 2.04
N PHE A 142 -1.64 9.10 2.43
CA PHE A 142 -1.84 10.41 1.82
C PHE A 142 -0.81 11.40 2.36
N ARG A 143 -0.20 12.16 1.45
CA ARG A 143 0.64 13.29 1.79
C ARG A 143 0.03 14.55 1.19
N VAL A 144 -0.46 15.44 2.03
CA VAL A 144 -1.17 16.64 1.60
C VAL A 144 -0.19 17.80 1.54
N ALA A 145 -0.05 18.40 0.36
CA ALA A 145 0.78 19.59 0.20
C ALA A 145 0.14 20.79 0.94
N PRO A 146 0.93 21.59 1.68
CA PRO A 146 0.41 22.78 2.34
C PRO A 146 -0.07 23.80 1.32
N SER A 147 -1.19 24.48 1.61
CA SER A 147 -1.66 25.59 0.78
C SER A 147 -0.87 26.86 1.08
N LYS A 148 -0.74 27.72 0.05
CA LYS A 148 -0.17 29.07 0.20
C LYS A 148 -1.16 30.09 0.76
N LYS A 149 -2.46 29.83 0.57
CA LYS A 149 -3.55 30.74 0.98
C LYS A 149 -4.21 30.29 2.26
N TYR A 150 -4.37 28.97 2.43
CA TYR A 150 -5.19 28.40 3.47
C TYR A 150 -4.35 27.67 4.50
N GLN A 151 -4.76 27.74 5.76
CA GLN A 151 -4.35 26.81 6.81
C GLN A 151 -5.55 25.94 7.16
N ARG A 152 -5.32 24.66 7.47
CA ARG A 152 -6.39 23.71 7.81
C ARG A 152 -6.08 23.07 9.15
N ASP A 153 -7.08 23.05 10.01
CA ASP A 153 -7.08 22.31 11.27
C ASP A 153 -8.36 21.45 11.32
N GLY A 154 -8.20 20.15 11.11
CA GLY A 154 -9.32 19.22 10.96
C GLY A 154 -10.30 19.63 9.85
N ALA A 155 -11.50 20.03 10.25
CA ALA A 155 -12.57 20.49 9.37
C ALA A 155 -12.57 22.01 9.13
N GLU A 156 -11.76 22.76 9.86
CA GLU A 156 -11.74 24.23 9.80
C GLU A 156 -10.68 24.71 8.81
N ILE A 157 -11.03 25.75 8.06
CA ILE A 157 -10.16 26.38 7.07
C ILE A 157 -9.98 27.85 7.45
N TYR A 158 -8.74 28.22 7.65
CA TYR A 158 -8.31 29.56 8.01
C TYR A 158 -7.73 30.25 6.79
N LEU A 159 -8.13 31.50 6.59
CA LEU A 159 -7.60 32.39 5.57
C LEU A 159 -7.31 33.75 6.22
N THR A 160 -6.07 34.21 6.07
CA THR A 160 -5.67 35.53 6.56
C THR A 160 -5.76 36.55 5.42
N ILE A 161 -6.57 37.58 5.61
CA ILE A 161 -6.75 38.66 4.63
C ILE A 161 -6.24 39.96 5.25
N PRO A 162 -5.26 40.64 4.63
CA PRO A 162 -4.83 41.95 5.08
C PRO A 162 -5.92 42.99 4.77
N LEU A 163 -6.33 43.73 5.79
CA LEU A 163 -7.27 44.85 5.66
C LEU A 163 -6.52 46.17 5.76
N SER A 164 -6.94 47.15 4.96
CA SER A 164 -6.49 48.52 5.15
C SER A 164 -7.18 49.17 6.35
N PHE A 165 -6.54 50.17 6.94
CA PHE A 165 -7.10 50.90 8.08
C PHE A 165 -8.47 51.51 7.77
N ALA A 166 -8.67 52.02 6.54
CA ALA A 166 -9.95 52.58 6.11
C ALA A 166 -11.06 51.52 6.08
N GLN A 167 -10.76 50.32 5.58
CA GLN A 167 -11.71 49.20 5.55
C GLN A 167 -12.10 48.74 6.96
N ALA A 168 -11.12 48.63 7.86
CA ALA A 168 -11.37 48.23 9.25
C ALA A 168 -12.18 49.30 10.02
N ALA A 169 -11.87 50.59 9.82
CA ALA A 169 -12.52 51.69 10.53
C ALA A 169 -13.93 52.02 10.01
N LEU A 170 -14.11 52.07 8.68
CA LEU A 170 -15.37 52.50 8.05
C LEU A 170 -16.31 51.35 7.67
N GLY A 171 -15.79 50.12 7.66
CA GLY A 171 -16.46 48.97 7.08
C GLY A 171 -16.28 48.94 5.56
N ASP A 172 -16.39 47.74 4.98
CA ASP A 172 -16.26 47.49 3.54
C ASP A 172 -16.95 46.18 3.17
N GLU A 173 -17.17 45.94 1.88
CA GLU A 173 -17.60 44.64 1.35
C GLU A 173 -16.47 44.06 0.50
N ILE A 174 -15.83 43.01 0.99
CA ILE A 174 -14.68 42.37 0.34
C ILE A 174 -15.05 41.02 -0.24
N LYS A 175 -14.36 40.64 -1.32
CA LYS A 175 -14.47 39.30 -1.92
C LYS A 175 -13.43 38.37 -1.31
N VAL A 176 -13.90 37.29 -0.70
CA VAL A 176 -13.07 36.29 -0.02
C VAL A 176 -12.99 35.02 -0.85
N ASP A 177 -11.79 34.62 -1.27
CA ASP A 177 -11.57 33.34 -1.94
C ASP A 177 -11.71 32.20 -0.93
N THR A 178 -12.83 31.46 -0.93
CA THR A 178 -12.96 30.22 -0.16
C THR A 178 -12.56 29.01 -1.00
N VAL A 179 -12.41 27.85 -0.38
CA VAL A 179 -12.12 26.60 -1.11
C VAL A 179 -13.24 26.21 -2.07
N HIS A 180 -14.49 26.63 -1.82
CA HIS A 180 -15.65 26.38 -2.67
C HIS A 180 -15.88 27.47 -3.73
N GLY A 181 -15.01 28.48 -3.77
CA GLY A 181 -15.17 29.65 -4.63
C GLY A 181 -15.33 30.95 -3.83
N PRO A 182 -15.41 32.09 -4.51
CA PRO A 182 -15.43 33.37 -3.84
C PRO A 182 -16.78 33.67 -3.19
N VAL A 183 -16.76 34.26 -2.01
CA VAL A 183 -17.93 34.72 -1.25
C VAL A 183 -17.73 36.19 -0.87
N GLU A 184 -18.81 36.98 -0.92
CA GLU A 184 -18.78 38.36 -0.43
C GLU A 184 -18.92 38.39 1.09
N LEU A 185 -17.99 39.08 1.76
CA LEU A 185 -17.96 39.26 3.20
C LEU A 185 -18.10 40.73 3.54
N LYS A 186 -19.13 41.06 4.31
CA LYS A 186 -19.34 42.40 4.84
C LYS A 186 -18.55 42.59 6.13
N ILE A 187 -17.65 43.56 6.11
CA ILE A 187 -16.84 43.98 7.26
C ILE A 187 -17.56 45.15 7.95
N PRO A 188 -17.97 45.01 9.21
CA PRO A 188 -18.57 46.11 9.95
C PRO A 188 -17.54 47.19 10.27
N ALA A 189 -18.01 48.42 10.40
CA ALA A 189 -17.18 49.53 10.88
C ALA A 189 -16.66 49.24 12.30
N GLY A 190 -15.40 49.56 12.57
CA GLY A 190 -14.76 49.33 13.86
C GLY A 190 -14.29 47.89 14.08
N THR A 191 -14.03 47.13 13.01
CA THR A 191 -13.42 45.79 13.10
C THR A 191 -11.98 45.91 13.65
N GLN A 192 -11.65 45.07 14.64
CA GLN A 192 -10.34 45.03 15.32
C GLN A 192 -9.46 43.90 14.82
#